data_AF-A0A5T0VUK7-F1
#
_entry.id   AF-A0A5T0VUK7-F1
#
_cell.length_a   1.000
_cell.length_b   1.000
_cell.length_c   1.000
_cell.angle_alpha   90.00
_cell.angle_beta   90.00
_cell.angle_gamma   90.00
#
_symmetry.space_group_name_H-M   'P 1'
#
loop_
_entity.id
_entity.type
_entity.pdbx_description
1 polymer ?
#
loop_
_entity_poly.entity_id
_entity_poly.type
_entity_poly.pdbx_seq_one_letter_code
_entity_poly.pdbx_strand_id
1 'polypeptide(L)'
;MLINQTFEIDSCDDVELGIKRTSKLEYRISYDDEKEIKAIVFVIGGYGANANIYFLDSYRNYIAKNFDVVAVHVFYHCFCQRRSDVEKYSAYKYFQEEDIENIKNLLNQFHFSYGEINNDNALFLANSLVKHVENLKMQNKLDHNFKLNFTSTFIPPNGDYQNFGIMAALDHINALKDLVKCFPKFADLPKIYGGGSYG
;
A
#
# COMPACT_ATOMS: atom_id res chain seq x y z
N MET A 1 28.94 -7.90 7.23
CA MET A 1 28.44 -6.69 6.57
C MET A 1 26.94 -6.81 6.33
N LEU A 2 26.19 -5.73 6.54
CA LEU A 2 24.76 -5.74 6.24
C LEU A 2 24.51 -5.85 4.73
N ILE A 3 23.89 -6.93 4.31
CA ILE A 3 23.44 -7.20 2.94
C ILE A 3 21.97 -6.81 2.80
N ASN A 4 21.63 -6.20 1.66
CA ASN A 4 20.26 -5.90 1.25
C ASN A 4 20.04 -6.47 -0.15
N GLN A 5 18.98 -7.25 -0.34
CA GLN A 5 18.64 -7.82 -1.65
C GLN A 5 17.13 -7.69 -1.90
N THR A 6 16.78 -7.45 -3.16
CA THR A 6 15.39 -7.38 -3.65
C THR A 6 15.20 -8.44 -4.71
N PHE A 7 14.05 -9.11 -4.66
CA PHE A 7 13.66 -10.16 -5.58
C PHE A 7 12.29 -9.82 -6.16
N GLU A 8 12.10 -10.15 -7.44
CA GLU A 8 10.82 -10.09 -8.13
C GLU A 8 10.53 -11.46 -8.74
N ILE A 9 9.46 -12.11 -8.29
CA ILE A 9 9.11 -13.49 -8.69
C ILE A 9 7.69 -13.59 -9.22
N ASP A 10 7.40 -14.68 -9.92
CA ASP A 10 6.01 -15.08 -10.15
C ASP A 10 5.44 -15.67 -8.87
N SER A 11 4.25 -15.20 -8.47
CA SER A 11 3.47 -15.79 -7.39
C SER A 11 2.41 -16.74 -7.98
N CYS A 12 1.20 -16.75 -7.43
CA CYS A 12 0.10 -17.56 -7.91
C CYS A 12 -1.07 -16.71 -8.43
N ASP A 13 -1.89 -17.34 -9.25
CA ASP A 13 -3.22 -16.85 -9.63
C ASP A 13 -4.20 -16.99 -8.44
N ASP A 14 -5.26 -16.19 -8.43
CA ASP A 14 -6.38 -16.40 -7.52
C ASP A 14 -7.30 -17.46 -8.12
N VAL A 15 -7.15 -18.68 -7.61
CA VAL A 15 -7.91 -19.85 -8.07
C VAL A 15 -9.38 -19.77 -7.68
N GLU A 16 -9.71 -19.10 -6.58
CA GLU A 16 -11.09 -19.00 -6.08
C GLU A 16 -11.93 -18.14 -7.03
N LEU A 17 -11.37 -17.01 -7.48
CA LEU A 17 -12.05 -16.09 -8.39
C LEU A 17 -11.73 -16.31 -9.87
N GLY A 18 -10.81 -17.23 -10.18
CA GLY A 18 -10.34 -17.48 -11.54
C GLY A 18 -9.59 -16.30 -12.15
N ILE A 19 -8.94 -15.48 -11.31
CA ILE A 19 -8.26 -14.25 -11.73
C ILE A 19 -6.77 -14.52 -11.88
N LYS A 20 -6.24 -14.26 -13.08
CA LYS A 20 -4.81 -14.36 -13.35
C LYS A 20 -4.05 -13.19 -12.76
N ARG A 21 -2.94 -13.48 -12.08
CA ARG A 21 -2.03 -12.45 -11.60
C ARG A 21 -1.17 -11.94 -12.76
N THR A 22 -1.07 -10.61 -12.89
CA THR A 22 -0.27 -9.96 -13.93
C THR A 22 1.00 -9.30 -13.39
N SER A 23 1.03 -8.97 -12.09
CA SER A 23 2.15 -8.33 -11.42
C SER A 23 3.12 -9.34 -10.81
N LYS A 24 4.42 -9.03 -10.80
CA LYS A 24 5.41 -9.79 -10.03
C LYS A 24 5.20 -9.56 -8.52
N LEU A 25 5.59 -10.54 -7.73
CA LEU A 25 5.70 -10.40 -6.29
C LEU A 25 7.09 -9.89 -5.94
N GLU A 26 7.16 -8.69 -5.35
CA GLU A 26 8.40 -8.14 -4.80
C GLU A 26 8.56 -8.61 -3.35
N TYR A 27 9.74 -9.11 -3.00
CA TYR A 27 10.14 -9.27 -1.60
C TYR A 27 11.59 -8.82 -1.41
N ARG A 28 11.91 -8.35 -0.21
CA ARG A 28 13.21 -7.80 0.15
C ARG A 28 13.73 -8.48 1.39
N ILE A 29 15.03 -8.72 1.41
CA ILE A 29 15.72 -9.30 2.57
C ILE A 29 16.86 -8.41 3.04
N SER A 30 17.12 -8.48 4.34
CA SER A 30 18.37 -8.01 4.94
C SER A 30 18.94 -9.06 5.88
N TYR A 31 20.24 -9.25 5.87
CA TYR A 31 20.98 -10.09 6.82
C TYR A 31 22.41 -9.57 6.94
N ASP A 32 23.09 -9.92 8.03
CA ASP A 32 24.51 -9.62 8.20
C ASP A 32 25.33 -10.86 7.85
N ASP A 33 26.13 -10.79 6.78
CA ASP A 33 26.90 -11.93 6.28
C ASP A 33 28.12 -12.29 7.14
N GLU A 34 28.44 -11.48 8.15
CA GLU A 34 29.43 -11.80 9.18
C GLU A 34 28.86 -12.65 10.32
N LYS A 35 27.53 -12.82 10.39
CA LYS A 35 26.85 -13.56 11.45
C LYS A 35 26.37 -14.93 10.98
N GLU A 36 26.36 -15.88 11.90
CA GLU A 36 25.67 -17.15 11.70
C GLU A 36 24.16 -16.91 11.83
N ILE A 37 23.42 -17.05 10.73
CA ILE A 37 21.98 -16.80 10.70
C ILE A 37 21.21 -17.95 11.38
N LYS A 38 20.41 -17.60 12.39
CA LYS A 38 19.68 -18.52 13.28
C LYS A 38 18.18 -18.59 13.02
N ALA A 39 17.59 -17.64 12.30
CA ALA A 39 16.17 -17.66 11.95
C ALA A 39 15.86 -16.80 10.71
N ILE A 40 14.71 -17.06 10.10
CA ILE A 40 14.07 -16.21 9.09
C ILE A 40 12.94 -15.44 9.79
N VAL A 41 12.97 -14.11 9.73
CA VAL A 41 11.96 -13.24 10.34
C VAL A 41 11.20 -12.50 9.25
N PHE A 42 9.95 -12.87 9.02
CA PHE A 42 9.02 -12.09 8.21
C PHE A 42 8.43 -10.98 9.05
N VAL A 43 8.67 -9.74 8.62
CA VAL A 43 8.09 -8.55 9.23
C VAL A 43 6.92 -8.12 8.36
N ILE A 44 5.71 -8.35 8.87
CA ILE A 44 4.46 -8.15 8.13
C ILE A 44 3.92 -6.76 8.45
N GLY A 45 3.90 -5.90 7.44
CA GLY A 45 3.28 -4.58 7.54
C GLY A 45 1.79 -4.69 7.86
N GLY A 46 1.27 -3.81 8.72
CA GLY A 46 -0.16 -3.67 8.89
C GLY A 46 -0.82 -2.98 7.69
N TYR A 47 -2.14 -2.84 7.74
CA TYR A 47 -2.87 -2.11 6.70
C TYR A 47 -2.37 -0.66 6.56
N GLY A 48 -1.99 -0.29 5.34
CA GLY A 48 -1.42 1.04 5.05
C GLY A 48 0.07 1.20 5.36
N ALA A 49 0.79 0.12 5.67
CA ALA A 49 2.25 0.15 5.84
C ALA A 49 2.98 0.72 4.61
N ASN A 50 2.38 0.66 3.42
CA ASN A 50 2.91 1.24 2.19
C ASN A 50 2.95 2.78 2.19
N ALA A 51 2.35 3.45 3.18
CA ALA A 51 2.37 4.92 3.27
C ALA A 51 3.78 5.50 3.38
N ASN A 52 4.72 4.74 3.96
CA ASN A 52 6.12 5.14 4.08
C ASN A 52 7.04 3.93 3.87
N ILE A 53 7.61 3.81 2.67
CA ILE A 53 8.46 2.67 2.29
C ILE A 53 9.82 2.71 3.00
N TYR A 54 10.33 3.92 3.27
CA TYR A 54 11.60 4.09 3.99
C TYR A 54 11.55 3.47 5.39
N PHE A 55 10.45 3.67 6.11
CA PHE A 55 10.26 3.12 7.44
C PHE A 55 10.38 1.60 7.41
N LEU A 56 9.73 0.95 6.46
CA LEU A 56 9.82 -0.49 6.26
C LEU A 56 11.27 -0.97 6.02
N ASP A 57 11.99 -0.35 5.09
CA ASP A 57 13.39 -0.72 4.86
C ASP A 57 14.26 -0.50 6.12
N SER A 58 13.98 0.56 6.89
CA SER A 58 14.68 0.86 8.14
C SER A 58 14.46 -0.22 9.21
N TYR A 59 13.23 -0.70 9.44
CA TYR A 59 12.96 -1.79 10.39
C TYR A 59 13.63 -3.09 9.97
N ARG A 60 13.53 -3.46 8.68
CA ARG A 60 14.17 -4.67 8.15
C ARG A 60 15.68 -4.64 8.41
N ASN A 61 16.31 -3.50 8.12
CA ASN A 61 17.73 -3.29 8.36
C ASN A 61 18.10 -3.29 9.85
N TYR A 62 17.27 -2.66 10.69
CA TYR A 62 17.49 -2.65 12.13
C TYR A 62 17.47 -4.07 12.70
N ILE A 63 16.50 -4.90 12.31
CA ILE A 63 16.39 -6.28 12.78
C ILE A 63 17.61 -7.10 12.36
N ALA A 64 17.99 -7.04 11.08
CA ALA A 64 19.18 -7.75 10.57
C ALA A 64 20.49 -7.30 11.23
N LYS A 65 20.63 -6.00 11.54
CA LYS A 65 21.83 -5.47 12.23
C LYS A 65 21.93 -5.92 13.69
N ASN A 66 20.80 -6.06 14.39
CA ASN A 66 20.82 -6.31 15.83
C ASN A 66 20.65 -7.79 16.20
N PHE A 67 20.12 -8.62 15.29
CA PHE A 67 19.86 -10.03 15.55
C PHE A 67 20.49 -10.93 14.48
N ASP A 68 20.77 -12.17 14.85
CA ASP A 68 21.35 -13.21 14.00
C ASP A 68 20.29 -13.80 13.05
N VAL A 69 19.65 -12.97 12.25
CA VAL A 69 18.48 -13.36 11.44
C VAL A 69 18.55 -12.80 10.04
N VAL A 70 17.85 -13.45 9.10
CA VAL A 70 17.45 -12.82 7.85
C VAL A 70 16.06 -12.22 8.04
N ALA A 71 15.97 -10.89 7.91
CA ALA A 71 14.71 -10.16 7.97
C ALA A 71 14.11 -10.02 6.57
N VAL A 72 12.83 -10.31 6.42
CA VAL A 72 12.13 -10.40 5.13
C VAL A 72 10.89 -9.50 5.14
N HIS A 73 10.76 -8.66 4.11
CA HIS A 73 9.55 -7.90 3.79
C HIS A 73 8.96 -8.40 2.48
N VAL A 74 7.67 -8.70 2.47
CA VAL A 74 6.95 -9.12 1.27
C VAL A 74 5.98 -8.00 0.90
N PHE A 75 6.07 -7.51 -0.34
CA PHE A 75 5.11 -6.56 -0.91
C PHE A 75 3.93 -7.37 -1.45
N TYR A 76 3.19 -7.97 -0.52
CA TYR A 76 2.15 -8.95 -0.76
C TYR A 76 0.94 -8.34 -1.50
N HIS A 77 0.03 -9.19 -1.98
CA HIS A 77 -1.18 -8.79 -2.69
C HIS A 77 -1.99 -7.75 -1.89
N CYS A 78 -2.32 -6.63 -2.53
CA CYS A 78 -3.02 -5.51 -1.91
C CYS A 78 -2.20 -4.77 -0.84
N PHE A 79 -0.87 -4.93 -0.83
CA PHE A 79 0.03 -4.13 0.02
C PHE A 79 -0.07 -2.63 -0.29
N CYS A 80 -0.24 -2.27 -1.57
CA CYS A 80 -0.27 -0.88 -2.06
C CYS A 80 -1.67 -0.22 -2.00
N GLN A 81 -2.48 -0.54 -0.98
CA GLN A 81 -3.88 -0.07 -0.88
C GLN A 81 -4.02 1.40 -0.44
N ARG A 82 -2.95 2.05 0.02
CA ARG A 82 -2.95 3.48 0.45
C ARG A 82 -2.08 4.37 -0.42
N ARG A 83 -2.22 5.68 -0.27
CA ARG A 83 -1.26 6.65 -0.83
C ARG A 83 0.10 6.44 -0.18
N SER A 84 1.14 6.44 -1.00
CA SER A 84 2.52 6.26 -0.59
C SER A 84 3.35 7.51 -0.90
N ASP A 85 4.45 7.67 -0.18
CA ASP A 85 5.53 8.60 -0.51
C ASP A 85 6.29 8.20 -1.78
N VAL A 86 6.17 6.94 -2.21
CA VAL A 86 6.79 6.40 -3.42
C VAL A 86 5.71 5.99 -4.43
N GLU A 87 5.75 6.58 -5.63
CA GLU A 87 4.72 6.42 -6.67
C GLU A 87 4.44 4.96 -7.04
N LYS A 88 5.49 4.13 -7.21
CA LYS A 88 5.38 2.69 -7.49
C LYS A 88 4.47 1.95 -6.51
N TYR A 89 4.43 2.38 -5.25
CA TYR A 89 3.70 1.73 -4.17
C TYR A 89 2.44 2.50 -3.74
N SER A 90 2.05 3.53 -4.50
CA SER A 90 0.90 4.37 -4.17
C SER A 90 -0.36 3.90 -4.88
N ALA A 91 -1.45 3.75 -4.14
CA ALA A 91 -2.78 3.73 -4.73
C ALA A 91 -3.07 5.07 -5.47
N TYR A 92 -3.89 5.01 -6.50
CA TYR A 92 -4.44 6.20 -7.14
C TYR A 92 -5.89 6.43 -6.72
N LYS A 93 -6.32 7.70 -6.73
CA LYS A 93 -7.71 8.08 -6.46
C LYS A 93 -8.52 7.91 -7.73
N TYR A 94 -9.68 7.32 -7.59
CA TYR A 94 -10.66 7.16 -8.64
C TYR A 94 -12.02 7.64 -8.12
N PHE A 95 -12.64 8.53 -8.86
CA PHE A 95 -13.96 9.07 -8.59
C PHE A 95 -14.96 8.26 -9.41
N GLN A 96 -15.82 7.53 -8.71
CA GLN A 96 -16.96 6.83 -9.30
C GLN A 96 -17.99 7.84 -9.79
N GLU A 97 -18.95 7.39 -10.61
CA GLU A 97 -20.02 8.25 -11.13
C GLU A 97 -20.78 8.96 -10.00
N GLU A 98 -21.06 8.27 -8.90
CA GLU A 98 -21.69 8.83 -7.69
C GLU A 98 -20.82 9.90 -7.01
N ASP A 99 -19.50 9.70 -6.98
CA ASP A 99 -18.56 10.68 -6.42
C ASP A 99 -18.55 11.96 -7.28
N ILE A 100 -18.54 11.79 -8.61
CA ILE A 100 -18.58 12.89 -9.58
C ILE A 100 -19.90 13.66 -9.44
N GLU A 101 -21.03 12.97 -9.32
CA GLU A 101 -22.34 13.60 -9.16
C GLU A 101 -22.46 14.35 -7.83
N ASN A 102 -21.92 13.79 -6.74
CA ASN A 102 -21.82 14.48 -5.46
C ASN A 102 -20.98 15.76 -5.57
N ILE A 103 -19.84 15.71 -6.27
CA ILE A 103 -19.01 16.91 -6.52
C ILE A 103 -19.81 17.97 -7.28
N LYS A 104 -20.54 17.61 -8.35
CA LYS A 104 -21.40 18.55 -9.09
C LYS A 104 -22.45 19.20 -8.20
N ASN A 105 -23.14 18.40 -7.38
CA ASN A 105 -24.17 18.90 -6.47
C ASN A 105 -23.60 19.92 -5.47
N LEU A 106 -22.43 19.64 -4.90
CA LEU A 106 -21.74 20.57 -4.01
C LEU A 106 -21.28 21.84 -4.75
N LEU A 107 -20.72 21.73 -5.95
CA LEU A 107 -20.32 22.90 -6.74
C LEU A 107 -21.54 23.80 -7.05
N ASN A 108 -22.67 23.21 -7.45
CA ASN A 108 -23.91 23.93 -7.71
C ASN A 108 -24.47 24.62 -6.47
N GLN A 109 -24.45 23.94 -5.31
CA GLN A 109 -24.90 24.49 -4.04
C GLN A 109 -24.16 25.78 -3.66
N PHE A 110 -22.86 25.86 -3.99
CA PHE A 110 -22.02 27.03 -3.72
C PHE A 110 -21.94 28.00 -4.91
N HIS A 111 -22.75 27.80 -5.96
CA HIS A 111 -22.72 28.58 -7.20
C HIS A 111 -21.29 28.71 -7.79
N PHE A 112 -20.50 27.65 -7.63
CA PHE A 112 -19.13 27.58 -8.11
C PHE A 112 -19.15 27.18 -9.58
N SER A 113 -18.51 27.97 -10.46
CA SER A 113 -18.48 27.67 -11.90
C SER A 113 -17.53 26.50 -12.20
N TYR A 114 -17.99 25.54 -13.00
CA TYR A 114 -17.18 24.40 -13.44
C TYR A 114 -17.55 23.99 -14.88
N GLY A 115 -16.59 23.39 -15.58
CA GLY A 115 -16.79 22.78 -16.90
C GLY A 115 -17.23 21.33 -16.81
N GLU A 116 -16.90 20.50 -17.79
CA GLU A 116 -17.10 19.05 -17.66
C GLU A 116 -16.23 18.49 -16.51
N ILE A 117 -16.77 17.54 -15.74
CA ILE A 117 -16.05 16.88 -14.65
C ILE A 117 -15.75 15.43 -15.03
N ASN A 118 -14.50 15.03 -14.86
CA ASN A 118 -14.03 13.66 -15.06
C ASN A 118 -12.98 13.30 -14.00
N ASN A 119 -12.42 12.09 -14.08
CA ASN A 119 -11.43 11.59 -13.12
C ASN A 119 -10.14 12.43 -13.06
N ASP A 120 -9.75 13.06 -14.18
CA ASP A 120 -8.51 13.83 -14.26
C ASP A 120 -8.62 15.17 -13.53
N ASN A 121 -9.81 15.78 -13.51
CA ASN A 121 -10.03 17.11 -12.94
C ASN A 121 -10.85 17.14 -11.64
N ALA A 122 -11.53 16.05 -11.26
CA ALA A 122 -12.41 16.00 -10.09
C ALA A 122 -11.71 16.40 -8.79
N LEU A 123 -10.49 15.90 -8.56
CA LEU A 123 -9.72 16.24 -7.36
C LEU A 123 -9.38 17.74 -7.31
N PHE A 124 -9.02 18.33 -8.46
CA PHE A 124 -8.71 19.74 -8.55
C PHE A 124 -9.94 20.61 -8.25
N LEU A 125 -11.10 20.25 -8.81
CA LEU A 125 -12.35 20.96 -8.56
C LEU A 125 -12.80 20.84 -7.10
N ALA A 126 -12.71 19.64 -6.51
CA ALA A 126 -13.00 19.43 -5.09
C ALA A 126 -12.12 20.31 -4.19
N ASN A 127 -10.81 20.35 -4.45
CA ASN A 127 -9.88 21.20 -3.70
C ASN A 127 -10.15 22.71 -3.91
N SER A 128 -10.59 23.10 -5.10
CA SER A 128 -10.97 24.48 -5.39
C SER A 128 -12.23 24.90 -4.61
N LEU A 129 -13.20 24.00 -4.51
CA LEU A 129 -14.40 24.20 -3.69
C LEU A 129 -14.06 24.27 -2.19
N VAL A 130 -13.13 23.44 -1.70
CA VAL A 130 -12.63 23.53 -0.31
C VAL A 130 -12.11 24.93 -0.01
N LYS A 131 -11.22 25.47 -0.87
CA LYS A 131 -10.70 26.84 -0.71
C LYS A 131 -11.79 27.90 -0.75
N HIS A 132 -12.80 27.73 -1.61
CA HIS A 132 -13.94 28.63 -1.68
C HIS A 132 -14.75 28.63 -0.37
N VAL A 133 -15.06 27.45 0.16
CA VAL A 133 -15.76 27.27 1.44
C VAL A 133 -14.96 27.85 2.61
N GLU A 134 -13.64 27.67 2.63
CA GLU A 134 -12.76 28.29 3.62
C GLU A 134 -12.84 29.83 3.58
N ASN A 135 -12.86 30.42 2.38
CA ASN A 135 -13.04 31.87 2.22
C ASN A 135 -14.40 32.36 2.73
N LEU A 136 -15.48 31.61 2.47
CA LEU A 136 -16.81 31.95 2.99
C LEU A 136 -16.85 31.92 4.52
N LYS A 137 -16.19 30.94 5.15
CA LYS A 137 -16.05 30.87 6.61
C LYS A 137 -15.28 32.06 7.16
N MET A 138 -14.15 32.42 6.55
CA MET A 138 -13.38 33.61 6.97
C MET A 138 -14.17 34.91 6.87
N GLN A 139 -15.12 34.99 5.92
CA GLN A 139 -16.04 36.12 5.79
C GLN A 139 -17.25 36.07 6.73
N ASN A 140 -17.34 35.05 7.61
CA ASN A 140 -18.49 34.75 8.46
C ASN A 140 -19.80 34.57 7.66
N LYS A 141 -19.71 34.12 6.40
CA LYS A 141 -20.85 33.83 5.53
C LYS A 141 -21.30 32.36 5.60
N LEU A 142 -20.52 31.54 6.28
CA LEU A 142 -20.78 30.12 6.45
C LEU A 142 -20.33 29.72 7.86
N ASP A 143 -21.04 28.77 8.47
CA ASP A 143 -20.67 28.22 9.77
C ASP A 143 -19.23 27.67 9.71
N HIS A 144 -18.40 28.04 10.68
CA HIS A 144 -17.02 27.56 10.81
C HIS A 144 -16.94 26.03 10.92
N ASN A 145 -17.97 25.39 11.48
CA ASN A 145 -18.09 23.94 11.61
C ASN A 145 -18.64 23.23 10.37
N PHE A 146 -19.10 23.96 9.34
CA PHE A 146 -19.58 23.36 8.09
C PHE A 146 -18.49 22.47 7.46
N LYS A 147 -18.86 21.30 6.94
CA LYS A 147 -17.93 20.39 6.27
C LYS A 147 -18.46 20.00 4.90
N LEU A 148 -17.57 20.04 3.91
CA LEU A 148 -17.79 19.37 2.63
C LEU A 148 -17.48 17.88 2.82
N ASN A 149 -18.30 17.02 2.21
CA ASN A 149 -18.10 15.58 2.23
C ASN A 149 -17.85 15.11 0.80
N PHE A 150 -16.62 14.66 0.56
CA PHE A 150 -16.21 14.05 -0.71
C PHE A 150 -15.91 12.58 -0.46
N THR A 151 -16.21 11.77 -1.46
CA THR A 151 -15.86 10.36 -1.51
C THR A 151 -15.02 10.11 -2.76
N SER A 152 -14.17 9.10 -2.67
CA SER A 152 -13.35 8.61 -3.78
C SER A 152 -12.87 7.21 -3.43
N THR A 153 -12.69 6.38 -4.44
CA THR A 153 -12.13 5.04 -4.32
C THR A 153 -10.61 5.09 -4.42
N PHE A 154 -9.90 4.30 -3.61
CA PHE A 154 -8.48 4.03 -3.82
C PHE A 154 -8.32 2.74 -4.62
N ILE A 155 -7.57 2.81 -5.71
CA ILE A 155 -7.27 1.66 -6.55
C ILE A 155 -5.77 1.33 -6.44
N PRO A 156 -5.40 0.10 -6.03
CA PRO A 156 -4.02 -0.36 -6.07
C PRO A 156 -3.40 -0.27 -7.46
N PRO A 157 -2.09 -0.02 -7.55
CA PRO A 157 -1.40 0.11 -8.83
C PRO A 157 -1.28 -1.21 -9.61
N ASN A 158 -1.40 -2.37 -8.94
CA ASN A 158 -1.06 -3.68 -9.50
C ASN A 158 -2.27 -4.51 -9.93
N GLY A 159 -3.46 -3.91 -10.02
CA GLY A 159 -4.71 -4.66 -10.26
C GLY A 159 -5.11 -5.56 -9.09
N ASP A 160 -4.56 -5.31 -7.91
CA ASP A 160 -4.88 -6.04 -6.69
C ASP A 160 -6.29 -5.68 -6.19
N TYR A 161 -6.86 -6.58 -5.40
CA TYR A 161 -8.18 -6.43 -4.78
C TYR A 161 -8.15 -7.01 -3.37
N GLN A 162 -9.20 -6.74 -2.60
CA GLN A 162 -9.33 -7.32 -1.27
C GLN A 162 -9.89 -8.74 -1.38
N ASN A 163 -9.13 -9.73 -0.90
CA ASN A 163 -9.55 -11.13 -0.82
C ASN A 163 -9.40 -11.74 0.58
N PHE A 164 -9.53 -10.90 1.61
CA PHE A 164 -9.48 -11.26 3.03
C PHE A 164 -8.17 -11.97 3.44
N GLY A 165 -7.07 -11.64 2.75
CA GLY A 165 -5.73 -12.06 3.12
C GLY A 165 -5.28 -13.42 2.55
N ILE A 166 -6.10 -14.10 1.74
CA ILE A 166 -5.71 -15.39 1.14
C ILE A 166 -4.51 -15.19 0.21
N MET A 167 -4.59 -14.25 -0.73
CA MET A 167 -3.49 -14.02 -1.69
C MET A 167 -2.28 -13.41 -0.99
N ALA A 168 -2.49 -12.58 0.04
CA ALA A 168 -1.39 -12.04 0.84
C ALA A 168 -0.64 -13.17 1.56
N ALA A 169 -1.34 -14.14 2.17
CA ALA A 169 -0.71 -15.29 2.82
C ALA A 169 0.07 -16.17 1.81
N LEU A 170 -0.50 -16.42 0.64
CA LEU A 170 0.16 -17.17 -0.44
C LEU A 170 1.44 -16.46 -0.93
N ASP A 171 1.42 -15.14 -1.02
CA ASP A 171 2.62 -14.36 -1.38
C ASP A 171 3.74 -14.55 -0.34
N HIS A 172 3.45 -14.59 0.95
CA HIS A 172 4.47 -14.88 1.98
C HIS A 172 5.02 -16.30 1.85
N ILE A 173 4.17 -17.27 1.54
CA ILE A 173 4.59 -18.66 1.30
C ILE A 173 5.48 -18.76 0.06
N ASN A 174 5.13 -18.08 -1.03
CA ASN A 174 5.90 -18.09 -2.26
C ASN A 174 7.24 -17.37 -2.11
N ALA A 175 7.27 -16.25 -1.39
CA ALA A 175 8.52 -15.57 -1.02
C ALA A 175 9.43 -16.47 -0.18
N LEU A 176 8.89 -17.20 0.81
CA LEU A 176 9.68 -18.18 1.57
C LEU A 176 10.24 -19.29 0.68
N LYS A 177 9.41 -19.87 -0.19
CA LYS A 177 9.80 -20.94 -1.12
C LYS A 177 10.93 -20.50 -2.04
N ASP A 178 10.87 -19.28 -2.55
CA ASP A 178 11.93 -18.72 -3.39
C ASP A 178 13.20 -18.45 -2.58
N LEU A 179 13.06 -17.83 -1.41
CA LEU A 179 14.19 -17.51 -0.53
C LEU A 179 15.01 -18.76 -0.18
N VAL A 180 14.36 -19.87 0.21
CA VAL A 180 15.09 -21.11 0.57
C VAL A 180 15.68 -21.84 -0.65
N LYS A 181 15.19 -21.58 -1.87
CA LYS A 181 15.84 -22.06 -3.10
C LYS A 181 17.11 -21.26 -3.40
N CYS A 182 17.04 -19.93 -3.27
CA CYS A 182 18.20 -19.06 -3.45
C CYS A 182 19.26 -19.26 -2.35
N PHE A 183 18.83 -19.57 -1.14
CA PHE A 183 19.69 -19.82 0.02
C PHE A 183 19.35 -21.15 0.68
N PRO A 184 19.81 -22.29 0.14
CA PRO A 184 19.49 -23.62 0.68
C PRO A 184 19.84 -23.80 2.15
N LYS A 185 20.90 -23.12 2.63
CA LYS A 185 21.29 -23.10 4.05
C LYS A 185 20.23 -22.54 5.00
N PHE A 186 19.26 -21.78 4.50
CA PHE A 186 18.16 -21.23 5.31
C PHE A 186 16.96 -22.18 5.41
N ALA A 187 16.93 -23.28 4.65
CA ALA A 187 15.78 -24.16 4.54
C ALA A 187 15.30 -24.71 5.88
N ASP A 188 16.22 -25.08 6.77
CA ASP A 188 15.91 -25.70 8.08
C ASP A 188 15.84 -24.69 9.24
N LEU A 189 16.10 -23.40 8.99
CA LEU A 189 16.03 -22.40 10.03
C LEU A 189 14.58 -22.23 10.53
N PRO A 190 14.36 -21.86 11.80
CA PRO A 190 13.07 -21.41 12.30
C PRO A 190 12.50 -20.25 11.47
N LYS A 191 11.19 -20.29 11.20
CA LYS A 191 10.44 -19.21 10.52
C LYS A 191 9.62 -18.48 11.57
N ILE A 192 9.80 -17.17 11.68
CA ILE A 192 9.09 -16.31 12.60
C ILE A 192 8.30 -15.32 11.76
N TYR A 193 7.00 -15.20 12.04
CA TYR A 193 6.11 -14.23 11.39
C TYR A 193 5.63 -13.27 12.48
N GLY A 194 5.98 -11.99 12.35
CA GLY A 194 5.61 -10.95 13.30
C GLY A 194 5.19 -9.68 12.59
N GLY A 195 4.09 -9.07 13.00
CA GLY A 195 3.57 -7.91 12.28
C GLY A 195 2.23 -7.40 12.77
N GLY A 196 1.72 -6.39 12.06
CA GLY A 196 0.43 -5.76 12.32
C GLY A 196 -0.75 -6.50 11.68
N SER A 197 -1.97 -6.14 12.08
CA SER A 197 -3.19 -6.68 11.49
C SER A 197 -3.31 -6.30 10.01
N TYR A 198 -3.68 -7.29 9.20
CA TYR A 198 -4.29 -7.08 7.89
C TYR A 198 -5.76 -6.72 8.14
N GLY A 199 -6.20 -5.51 7.78
CA GLY A 199 -7.55 -5.02 8.12
C GLY A 199 -7.93 -3.82 7.27
#